data_AF-A0A0P0LPU9-F1
#
_entry.id   AF-A0A0P0LPU9-F1
#
_cell.length_a   1.000
_cell.length_b   1.000
_cell.length_c   1.000
_cell.angle_alpha   90.00
_cell.angle_beta   90.00
_cell.angle_gamma   90.00
#
_symmetry.space_group_name_H-M   'P 1'
#
loop_
_entity.id
_entity.type
_entity.pdbx_description
1 polymer ?
#
loop_
_entity_poly.entity_id
_entity_poly.type
_entity_poly.pdbx_seq_one_letter_code
_entity_poly.pdbx_strand_id
1 'polypeptide(L)'
;MRYMIYLVNVNLKRVAKKISISEDITFYAARHTYASMLYHNGVSMSLIAQNMGRDVANIETYLKEFDVQKIIDANEVIWKLKDPNFPKIDEP
;
A
#
# COMPACT_ATOMS: atom_id res chain seq x y z
N MET A 1 -3.46 11.57 23.26
CA MET A 1 -3.02 10.47 22.37
C MET A 1 -1.67 9.82 22.70
N ARG A 2 -0.63 10.56 23.14
CA ARG A 2 0.75 10.01 23.26
C ARG A 2 0.89 8.81 24.21
N TYR A 3 0.20 8.84 25.34
CA TYR A 3 0.20 7.75 26.33
C TYR A 3 -0.43 6.45 25.78
N MET A 4 -1.50 6.57 25.00
CA MET A 4 -2.17 5.42 24.39
C MET A 4 -1.28 4.73 23.36
N ILE A 5 -0.59 5.51 22.51
CA ILE A 5 0.38 4.98 21.53
C ILE A 5 1.53 4.27 22.24
N TYR A 6 2.00 4.83 23.36
CA TYR A 6 3.04 4.19 24.18
C TYR A 6 2.57 2.83 24.70
N LEU A 7 1.38 2.74 25.30
CA LEU A 7 0.83 1.48 25.79
C LEU A 7 0.66 0.43 24.69
N VAL A 8 0.16 0.85 23.52
CA VAL A 8 0.02 -0.03 22.36
C VAL A 8 1.40 -0.55 21.94
N ASN A 9 2.39 0.32 21.77
CA ASN A 9 3.74 -0.08 21.35
C ASN A 9 4.41 -1.03 22.36
N VAL A 10 4.26 -0.77 23.67
CA VAL A 10 4.81 -1.65 24.71
C VAL A 10 4.21 -3.05 24.61
N ASN A 11 2.88 -3.15 24.45
CA ASN A 11 2.22 -4.44 24.31
C ASN A 11 2.56 -5.13 22.98
N LEU A 12 2.69 -4.37 21.89
CA LEU A 12 3.08 -4.90 20.58
C LEU A 12 4.47 -5.52 20.63
N LYS A 13 5.45 -4.84 21.24
CA LYS A 13 6.81 -5.36 21.46
C LYS A 13 6.81 -6.62 22.33
N ARG A 14 5.95 -6.69 23.36
CA ARG A 14 5.80 -7.89 24.18
C ARG A 14 5.27 -9.08 23.38
N VAL A 15 4.28 -8.86 22.52
CA VAL A 15 3.74 -9.91 21.64
C VAL A 15 4.78 -10.34 20.62
N ALA A 16 5.45 -9.40 19.93
CA ALA A 16 6.51 -9.68 18.98
C ALA A 16 7.61 -10.58 19.57
N LYS A 17 8.05 -10.28 20.79
CA LYS A 17 9.02 -11.11 21.52
C LYS A 17 8.52 -12.53 21.79
N LYS A 18 7.23 -12.71 22.09
CA LYS A 18 6.63 -14.05 22.35
C LYS A 18 6.58 -14.93 21.11
N ILE A 19 6.46 -14.33 19.93
CA ILE A 19 6.40 -15.04 18.65
C ILE A 19 7.71 -14.95 17.86
N SER A 20 8.81 -14.58 18.53
CA SER A 20 10.16 -14.53 17.96
C SER A 20 10.32 -13.60 16.74
N ILE A 21 9.55 -12.50 16.69
CA ILE A 21 9.80 -11.42 15.74
C ILE A 21 10.92 -10.53 16.29
N SER A 22 11.95 -10.30 15.47
CA SER A 22 13.16 -9.55 15.85
C SER A 22 13.08 -8.05 15.54
N GLU A 23 12.16 -7.70 14.65
CA GLU A 23 11.95 -6.38 14.10
C GLU A 23 11.24 -5.46 15.11
N ASP A 24 11.60 -4.18 15.11
CA ASP A 24 10.93 -3.21 15.97
C ASP A 24 9.57 -2.80 15.40
N ILE A 25 8.53 -3.57 15.76
CA ILE A 25 7.16 -3.28 15.36
C ILE A 25 6.56 -2.23 16.30
N THR A 26 6.01 -1.18 15.71
CA THR A 26 5.23 -0.14 16.42
C THR A 26 3.84 -0.01 15.80
N PHE A 27 2.98 0.80 16.42
CA PHE A 27 1.67 1.16 15.87
C PHE A 27 1.77 1.75 14.45
N TYR A 28 2.89 2.39 14.10
CA TYR A 28 3.12 2.86 12.74
C TYR A 28 3.16 1.70 11.74
N ALA A 29 3.70 0.54 12.11
CA ALA A 29 3.73 -0.63 11.24
C ALA A 29 2.32 -1.06 10.81
N ALA A 30 1.33 -1.06 11.71
CA ALA A 30 -0.05 -1.37 11.37
C ALA A 30 -0.65 -0.36 10.36
N ARG A 31 -0.33 0.93 10.53
CA ARG A 31 -0.71 1.98 9.56
C ARG A 31 -0.06 1.76 8.20
N HIS A 32 1.20 1.32 8.18
CA HIS A 32 1.89 0.94 6.95
C HIS A 32 1.20 -0.26 6.27
N THR A 33 0.95 -1.33 7.00
CA THR A 33 0.27 -2.53 6.48
C THR A 33 -1.10 -2.20 5.88
N TYR A 34 -1.91 -1.38 6.57
CA TYR A 34 -3.22 -0.96 6.06
C TYR A 34 -3.12 -0.26 4.69
N ALA A 35 -2.23 0.73 4.56
CA ALA A 35 -2.03 1.47 3.32
C ALA A 35 -1.50 0.56 2.19
N SER A 36 -0.50 -0.28 2.50
CA SER A 36 0.06 -1.24 1.54
C SER A 36 -1.01 -2.21 1.04
N MET A 37 -1.86 -2.76 1.91
CA MET A 37 -2.94 -3.66 1.48
C MET A 37 -3.92 -2.96 0.53
N LEU A 38 -4.37 -1.75 0.85
CA LEU A 38 -5.28 -1.01 -0.04
C LEU A 38 -4.64 -0.76 -1.41
N TYR A 39 -3.36 -0.40 -1.42
CA TYR A 39 -2.61 -0.20 -2.67
C TYR A 39 -2.48 -1.50 -3.48
N HIS A 40 -2.15 -2.62 -2.84
CA HIS A 40 -2.07 -3.91 -3.52
C HIS A 40 -3.42 -4.34 -4.10
N ASN A 41 -4.53 -4.00 -3.43
CA ASN A 41 -5.90 -4.19 -3.91
C ASN A 41 -6.36 -3.17 -4.97
N GLY A 42 -5.48 -2.32 -5.48
CA GLY A 42 -5.78 -1.41 -6.59
C GLY A 42 -6.52 -0.13 -6.18
N VAL A 43 -6.62 0.18 -4.89
CA VAL A 43 -7.20 1.44 -4.41
C VAL A 43 -6.24 2.59 -4.75
N SER A 44 -6.77 3.68 -5.27
CA SER A 44 -5.96 4.84 -5.67
C SER A 44 -5.27 5.49 -4.47
N MET A 45 -4.04 5.98 -4.68
CA MET A 45 -3.26 6.64 -3.62
C MET A 45 -4.00 7.85 -3.01
N SER A 46 -4.70 8.62 -3.84
CA SER A 46 -5.50 9.77 -3.38
C SER A 46 -6.60 9.34 -2.42
N LEU A 47 -7.29 8.22 -2.71
CA LEU A 47 -8.35 7.69 -1.85
C LEU A 47 -7.78 7.09 -0.56
N ILE A 48 -6.61 6.43 -0.62
CA ILE A 48 -5.90 5.97 0.57
C ILE A 48 -5.51 7.17 1.46
N ALA A 49 -4.99 8.25 0.85
CA ALA A 49 -4.60 9.47 1.55
C ALA A 49 -5.76 10.14 2.25
N GLN A 50 -6.87 10.30 1.54
CA GLN A 50 -8.11 10.85 2.07
C GLN A 50 -8.66 10.00 3.23
N ASN A 51 -8.72 8.68 3.07
CA ASN A 51 -9.13 7.75 4.15
C ASN A 51 -8.25 7.87 5.39
N MET A 52 -6.96 8.14 5.20
CA MET A 52 -5.99 8.27 6.28
C MET A 52 -5.93 9.69 6.89
N GLY A 53 -6.72 10.62 6.37
CA GLY A 53 -6.77 12.02 6.79
C GLY A 53 -5.44 12.75 6.62
N ARG A 54 -4.65 12.38 5.60
CA ARG A 54 -3.32 12.96 5.34
C ARG A 54 -3.19 13.41 3.90
N ASP A 55 -2.25 14.31 3.68
CA ASP A 55 -1.83 14.73 2.35
C ASP A 55 -1.08 13.61 1.62
N VAL A 56 -1.29 13.49 0.30
CA VAL A 56 -0.78 12.39 -0.56
C VAL A 56 0.75 12.31 -0.50
N ALA A 57 1.42 13.46 -0.40
CA ALA A 57 2.87 13.57 -0.30
C ALA A 57 3.48 12.83 0.90
N ASN A 58 2.70 12.60 1.97
CA ASN A 58 3.16 11.87 3.15
C ASN A 58 3.01 10.34 3.03
N ILE A 59 2.50 9.82 1.90
CA ILE A 59 2.24 8.39 1.67
C ILE A 59 3.26 7.75 0.73
N GLU A 60 4.06 8.54 0.02
CA GLU A 60 5.10 8.03 -0.89
C GLU A 60 6.16 7.18 -0.16
N THR A 61 6.43 7.45 1.12
CA THR A 61 7.37 6.66 1.95
C THR A 61 6.90 5.22 2.19
N TYR A 62 5.62 4.92 1.95
CA TYR A 62 5.00 3.62 2.17
C TYR A 62 5.15 2.69 0.95
N LEU A 63 5.39 3.26 -0.22
CA LEU A 63 5.35 2.59 -1.52
C LEU A 63 6.74 2.42 -2.11
N LYS A 64 7.74 2.26 -1.23
CA LYS A 64 9.16 2.36 -1.59
C LYS A 64 9.60 1.47 -2.75
N GLU A 65 8.82 0.47 -3.14
CA GLU A 65 8.97 -0.20 -4.42
C GLU A 65 7.61 -0.29 -5.12
N PHE A 66 7.48 0.42 -6.25
CA PHE A 66 6.43 0.11 -7.20
C PHE A 66 6.61 -1.33 -7.65
N ASP A 67 5.54 -2.12 -7.58
CA ASP A 67 5.55 -3.48 -8.09
C ASP A 67 5.85 -3.43 -9.59
N VAL A 68 7.04 -3.93 -9.98
CA VAL A 68 7.51 -3.94 -11.37
C VAL A 68 6.50 -4.65 -12.26
N GLN A 69 5.81 -5.68 -11.74
CA GLN A 69 4.78 -6.38 -12.49
C GLN A 69 3.59 -5.47 -12.79
N LYS A 70 3.13 -4.65 -11.83
CA LYS A 70 2.07 -3.67 -12.09
C LYS A 70 2.47 -2.62 -13.13
N ILE A 71 3.75 -2.23 -13.17
CA ILE A 71 4.26 -1.33 -14.20
C ILE A 71 4.22 -2.01 -15.57
N ILE A 72 4.64 -3.27 -15.65
CA ILE A 72 4.59 -4.05 -16.89
C ILE A 72 3.14 -4.20 -17.35
N ASP A 73 2.23 -4.64 -16.48
CA ASP A 73 0.82 -4.84 -16.78
C ASP A 73 0.15 -3.55 -17.28
N ALA A 74 0.43 -2.41 -16.65
CA ALA A 74 -0.10 -1.11 -17.07
C ALA A 74 0.40 -0.70 -18.47
N ASN A 75 1.67 -0.99 -18.78
CA ASN A 75 2.25 -0.69 -20.10
C ASN A 75 1.78 -1.67 -21.18
N GLU A 76 1.54 -2.93 -20.83
CA GLU A 76 1.00 -3.93 -21.75
C GLU A 76 -0.35 -3.50 -22.35
N VAL A 77 -1.19 -2.79 -21.59
CA VAL A 77 -2.47 -2.26 -22.09
C VAL A 77 -2.22 -1.33 -23.28
N ILE A 78 -1.26 -0.41 -23.19
CA ILE A 78 -0.93 0.52 -24.28
C ILE A 78 -0.29 -0.23 -25.46
N TRP A 79 0.54 -1.23 -25.21
CA TRP A 79 1.18 -2.02 -26.27
C TRP A 79 0.19 -2.87 -27.04
N LYS A 80 -0.79 -3.47 -26.37
CA LYS A 80 -1.86 -4.25 -26.99
C LYS A 80 -2.78 -3.38 -27.86
N LEU A 81 -2.98 -2.11 -27.52
CA LEU A 81 -3.73 -1.17 -28.35
C LEU A 81 -3.02 -0.79 -29.67
N LYS A 82 -1.70 -0.97 -29.77
CA LYS A 82 -0.95 -0.79 -31.02
C LYS A 82 -0.98 -2.02 -31.93
N ASP A 83 -1.47 -3.15 -31.44
CA ASP A 83 -1.60 -4.37 -32.24
C ASP A 83 -2.83 -4.26 -33.16
N PRO A 84 -2.67 -4.33 -34.50
CA PRO A 84 -3.77 -4.26 -35.45
C PRO A 84 -4.84 -5.34 -35.26
N ASN A 85 -4.52 -6.44 -34.56
CA ASN A 85 -5.38 -7.60 -34.34
C ASN A 85 -6.04 -7.65 -32.95
N PHE A 86 -5.82 -6.66 -32.08
CA PHE A 86 -6.51 -6.63 -30.79
C PHE A 86 -7.99 -6.32 -31.00
N PRO A 87 -8.93 -7.10 -30.41
CA PRO A 87 -10.35 -6.84 -30.56
C PRO A 87 -10.64 -5.43 -30.03
N LYS A 88 -11.06 -4.54 -30.93
CA LYS A 88 -11.62 -3.26 -30.54
C LYS A 88 -12.82 -3.59 -29.68
N ILE A 89 -12.77 -3.18 -28.43
CA ILE A 89 -13.90 -3.31 -27.52
C ILE A 89 -15.00 -2.48 -28.19
N ASP A 90 -16.04 -3.14 -28.71
CA ASP A 90 -17.19 -2.45 -29.27
C ASP A 90 -17.74 -1.53 -28.17
N GLU A 91 -17.70 -0.23 -28.43
CA GLU A 91 -18.23 0.79 -27.52
C GLU A 91 -19.73 0.51 -27.31
N PRO A 92 -20.23 0.54 -26.06
CA PRO A 92 -21.67 0.59 -25.81
C PRO A 92 -22.29 1.91 -26.30
#